data_AF-A0A2J8UJH9-F1
#
_entry.id   AF-A0A2J8UJH9-F1
#
_cell.length_a   1.000
_cell.length_b   1.000
_cell.length_c   1.000
_cell.angle_alpha   90.00
_cell.angle_beta   90.00
_cell.angle_gamma   90.00
#
_symmetry.space_group_name_H-M   'P 1'
#
loop_
_entity.id
_entity.type
_entity.pdbx_description
1 polymer ?
#
loop_
_entity_poly.entity_id
_entity_poly.type
_entity_poly.pdbx_seq_one_letter_code
_entity_poly.pdbx_strand_id
1 'polypeptide(L)'
;RVVAAFEPITVGLAIGAASAITGYLSYNDIYCRFAECCREERPLNASALKLDLEEKLFGQHLATEVIFKALTGFRNNKNPKKPLTLSLHGWAGTGKNFVSQIVAENLHPKGLKSNFVHLFVSTLHFPHEQKIKLYQSSLT
;
A
#
# COMPACT_ATOMS: atom_id res chain seq x y z
N ARG A 1 29.46 43.18 7.68
CA ARG A 1 28.88 41.85 8.02
C ARG A 1 27.98 42.06 9.22
N VAL A 2 26.67 42.07 9.05
CA VAL A 2 25.73 42.26 10.16
C VAL A 2 25.57 40.90 10.84
N VAL A 3 26.15 40.76 12.04
CA VAL A 3 25.89 39.61 12.90
C VAL A 3 24.57 39.92 13.60
N ALA A 4 23.49 39.26 13.19
CA ALA A 4 22.21 39.36 13.88
C ALA A 4 22.38 38.78 15.29
N ALA A 5 22.39 39.64 16.30
CA ALA A 5 22.38 39.24 17.70
C ALA A 5 20.95 38.81 18.05
N PHE A 6 20.69 37.50 18.06
CA PHE A 6 19.42 36.99 18.57
C PHE A 6 19.48 37.00 20.11
N GLU A 7 18.50 37.63 20.74
CA GLU A 7 18.42 37.67 22.20
C GLU A 7 18.24 36.25 22.76
N PRO A 8 18.87 35.92 23.91
CA PRO A 8 18.84 34.57 24.48
C PRO A 8 17.41 34.07 24.76
N ILE A 9 16.47 34.98 25.04
CA ILE A 9 15.05 34.67 25.24
C ILE A 9 14.40 34.21 23.94
N THR A 10 14.64 34.91 22.82
CA THR A 10 14.09 34.55 21.50
C THR A 10 14.64 33.22 21.01
N VAL A 11 15.95 32.98 21.20
CA VAL A 11 16.58 31.69 20.86
C VAL A 11 15.99 30.55 21.71
N GLY A 12 15.84 30.77 23.01
CA GLY A 12 15.23 29.77 23.92
C GLY A 12 13.78 29.43 23.54
N LEU A 13 12.96 30.44 23.22
CA LEU A 13 11.59 30.25 22.75
C LEU A 13 11.52 29.51 21.41
N ALA A 14 12.39 29.86 20.45
CA ALA A 14 12.44 29.21 19.15
C ALA A 14 12.81 27.72 19.27
N ILE A 15 13.84 27.40 20.07
CA ILE A 15 14.27 26.02 20.31
C ILE A 15 13.19 25.24 21.09
N GLY A 16 12.56 25.85 22.10
CA GLY A 16 11.49 25.23 22.88
C GLY A 16 10.25 24.92 22.03
N ALA A 17 9.84 25.85 21.18
CA ALA A 17 8.72 25.64 20.26
C ALA A 17 9.05 24.55 19.21
N ALA A 18 10.24 24.60 18.61
CA ALA A 18 10.66 23.61 17.61
C ALA A 18 10.74 22.20 18.20
N SER A 19 11.25 22.05 19.42
CA SER A 19 11.36 20.75 20.09
C SER A 19 9.99 20.20 20.53
N ALA A 20 9.08 21.04 21.02
CA ALA A 20 7.70 20.63 21.31
C ALA A 20 6.94 20.19 20.05
N ILE A 21 7.03 20.94 18.95
CA ILE A 21 6.39 20.59 17.67
C ILE A 21 7.00 19.31 17.11
N THR A 22 8.32 19.18 17.12
CA THR A 22 9.00 17.96 16.62
C THR A 22 8.65 16.75 17.47
N GLY A 23 8.61 16.88 18.80
CA GLY A 23 8.18 15.80 19.70
C GLY A 23 6.72 15.39 19.49
N TYR A 24 5.83 16.35 19.26
CA TYR A 24 4.41 16.10 18.98
C TYR A 24 4.19 15.44 17.61
N LEU A 25 4.87 15.92 16.56
CA LEU A 25 4.81 15.33 15.22
C LEU A 25 5.55 14.00 15.11
N SER A 26 6.54 13.75 15.98
CA SER A 26 7.23 12.46 16.08
C SER A 26 6.36 11.37 16.71
N TYR A 27 5.20 11.72 17.28
CA TYR A 27 4.27 10.73 17.80
C TYR A 27 3.60 10.00 16.62
N ASN A 28 3.82 8.68 16.55
CA ASN A 28 3.32 7.83 15.45
C ASN A 28 1.82 8.05 15.18
N ASP A 29 0.96 8.28 16.17
CA ASP A 29 -0.48 8.51 15.92
C ASP A 29 -0.73 9.73 15.02
N ILE A 30 -0.01 10.83 15.24
CA ILE A 30 -0.24 12.11 14.56
C ILE A 30 0.42 12.11 13.19
N TYR A 31 1.66 11.62 13.11
CA TYR A 31 2.33 11.42 11.84
C TYR A 31 1.47 10.57 10.89
N CYS A 32 0.88 9.47 11.40
CA CYS A 32 0.05 8.57 10.63
C CYS A 32 -1.36 9.10 10.31
N ARG A 33 -1.74 10.30 10.79
CA ARG A 33 -2.94 11.01 10.29
C ARG A 33 -2.66 11.74 8.98
N PHE A 34 -1.42 12.20 8.79
CA PHE A 34 -1.02 12.97 7.61
C PHE A 34 -0.26 12.12 6.58
N ALA A 35 0.45 11.08 7.03
CA ALA A 35 1.17 10.13 6.20
C ALA A 35 0.53 8.73 6.28
N GLU A 36 0.74 7.91 5.24
CA GLU A 36 0.28 6.53 5.26
C GLU A 36 1.28 5.67 6.03
N CYS A 37 0.84 5.12 7.16
CA CYS A 37 1.66 4.25 8.00
C CYS A 37 1.13 2.82 8.02
N CYS A 38 2.03 1.88 8.28
CA CYS A 38 1.67 0.53 8.65
C CYS A 38 1.27 0.53 10.13
N ARG A 39 -0.02 0.78 10.42
CA ARG A 39 -0.59 0.57 11.75
C ARG A 39 -0.82 -0.93 11.97
N GLU A 40 -0.95 -1.38 13.22
CA GLU A 40 -1.31 -2.77 13.58
C GLU A 40 -2.40 -3.33 12.67
N GLU A 41 -2.26 -4.62 12.33
CA GLU A 41 -2.97 -5.32 11.26
C GLU A 41 -4.45 -4.98 11.22
N ARG A 42 -4.85 -4.11 10.27
CA ARG A 42 -6.26 -3.87 10.00
C ARG A 42 -6.91 -5.20 9.60
N PRO A 43 -7.99 -5.64 10.27
CA PRO A 43 -8.67 -6.86 9.87
C PRO A 43 -9.25 -6.68 8.46
N LEU A 44 -9.07 -7.69 7.60
CA LEU A 44 -9.70 -7.70 6.29
C LEU A 44 -11.20 -7.86 6.49
N ASN A 45 -11.99 -6.95 5.93
CA ASN A 45 -13.43 -7.10 5.93
C ASN A 45 -13.83 -8.11 4.86
N ALA A 46 -13.92 -9.38 5.25
CA ALA A 46 -14.24 -10.48 4.34
C ALA A 46 -15.61 -10.29 3.66
N SER A 47 -16.61 -9.81 4.40
CA SER A 47 -17.95 -9.57 3.84
C SER A 47 -17.93 -8.48 2.76
N ALA A 48 -17.21 -7.38 3.01
CA ALA A 48 -17.06 -6.30 2.02
C ALA A 48 -16.30 -6.79 0.78
N LEU A 49 -15.21 -7.54 0.95
CA LEU A 49 -14.44 -8.11 -0.16
C LEU A 49 -15.31 -9.05 -1.00
N LYS A 50 -16.10 -9.91 -0.36
CA LYS A 50 -16.98 -10.85 -1.07
C LYS A 50 -18.03 -10.10 -1.89
N LEU A 51 -18.69 -9.12 -1.27
CA LEU A 51 -19.71 -8.31 -1.93
C LEU A 51 -19.12 -7.53 -3.12
N ASP A 52 -17.95 -6.91 -2.93
CA ASP A 52 -17.26 -6.21 -4.02
C ASP A 52 -16.90 -7.14 -5.19
N LEU A 53 -16.44 -8.36 -4.91
CA LEU A 53 -16.15 -9.33 -5.96
C LEU A 53 -17.44 -9.82 -6.67
N GLU A 54 -18.53 -10.04 -5.94
CA GLU A 54 -19.80 -10.54 -6.52
C GLU A 54 -20.54 -9.45 -7.32
N GLU A 55 -20.56 -8.21 -6.84
CA GLU A 55 -21.27 -7.10 -7.49
C GLU A 55 -20.49 -6.50 -8.66
N LYS A 56 -19.15 -6.45 -8.57
CA LYS A 56 -18.32 -5.79 -9.59
C LYS A 56 -17.78 -6.77 -10.64
N LEU A 57 -17.54 -8.05 -10.29
CA LEU A 57 -16.93 -9.02 -11.21
C LEU A 57 -17.98 -9.93 -11.86
N PHE A 58 -18.49 -9.51 -13.01
CA PHE A 58 -19.51 -10.25 -13.74
C PHE A 58 -18.98 -11.51 -14.44
N GLY A 59 -19.76 -12.60 -14.37
CA GLY A 59 -19.52 -13.83 -15.13
C GLY A 59 -18.33 -14.67 -14.68
N GLN A 60 -17.62 -14.27 -13.61
CA GLN A 60 -16.39 -14.93 -13.14
C GLN A 60 -16.57 -15.56 -11.75
N HIS A 61 -17.66 -16.30 -11.54
CA HIS A 61 -17.99 -16.94 -10.27
C HIS A 61 -16.86 -17.81 -9.70
N LEU A 62 -16.15 -18.56 -10.57
CA LEU A 62 -14.99 -19.38 -10.18
C LEU A 62 -13.83 -18.51 -9.65
N ALA A 63 -13.53 -17.40 -10.32
CA ALA A 63 -12.48 -16.49 -9.89
C ALA A 63 -12.84 -15.85 -8.54
N THR A 64 -14.07 -15.36 -8.40
CA THR A 64 -14.58 -14.76 -7.17
C THR A 64 -14.41 -15.70 -5.97
N GLU A 65 -14.83 -16.97 -6.09
CA GLU A 65 -14.72 -17.93 -4.99
C GLU A 65 -13.27 -18.26 -4.63
N VAL A 66 -12.42 -18.51 -5.63
CA VAL A 66 -11.01 -18.87 -5.41
C VAL A 66 -10.24 -17.70 -4.80
N ILE A 67 -10.42 -16.48 -5.31
CA ILE A 67 -9.73 -15.28 -4.82
C ILE A 67 -10.19 -14.97 -3.39
N PHE A 68 -11.49 -15.03 -3.13
CA PHE A 68 -12.04 -14.79 -1.79
C PHE A 68 -11.47 -15.77 -0.76
N LYS A 69 -11.48 -17.07 -1.06
CA LYS A 69 -10.92 -18.10 -0.15
C LYS A 69 -9.42 -17.93 0.04
N ALA A 70 -8.66 -17.64 -1.02
CA ALA A 70 -7.22 -17.46 -0.93
C ALA A 70 -6.83 -16.26 -0.05
N LEU A 71 -7.49 -15.11 -0.24
CA LEU A 71 -7.20 -13.89 0.52
C LEU A 71 -7.60 -14.02 1.98
N THR A 72 -8.81 -14.52 2.25
CA THR A 72 -9.28 -14.71 3.63
C THR A 72 -8.46 -15.77 4.36
N GLY A 73 -8.14 -16.90 3.70
CA GLY A 73 -7.28 -17.93 4.25
C GLY A 73 -5.87 -17.45 4.57
N PHE A 74 -5.26 -16.66 3.68
CA PHE A 74 -3.95 -16.06 3.92
C PHE A 74 -3.98 -15.04 5.07
N ARG A 75 -4.99 -14.16 5.10
CA ARG A 75 -5.09 -13.12 6.12
C ARG A 75 -5.41 -13.67 7.52
N ASN A 76 -6.17 -14.76 7.59
CA ASN A 76 -6.50 -15.39 8.87
C ASN A 76 -5.31 -16.19 9.45
N ASN A 77 -4.28 -16.48 8.67
CA ASN A 77 -3.08 -17.14 9.12
C ASN A 77 -2.05 -16.12 9.65
N LYS A 78 -1.89 -16.03 10.97
CA LYS A 78 -0.91 -15.13 11.62
C LYS A 78 0.55 -15.49 11.35
N ASN A 79 0.85 -16.71 10.89
CA ASN A 79 2.21 -17.14 10.59
C ASN A 79 2.28 -17.87 9.23
N PRO A 80 2.16 -17.14 8.11
CA PRO A 80 2.24 -17.73 6.79
C PRO A 80 3.68 -18.15 6.45
N LYS A 81 3.88 -19.41 6.07
CA LYS A 81 5.21 -19.94 5.70
C LYS A 81 5.75 -19.40 4.37
N LYS A 82 4.88 -18.85 3.52
CA LYS A 82 5.17 -18.34 2.18
C LYS A 82 4.22 -17.18 1.85
N PRO A 83 4.63 -16.21 1.02
CA PRO A 83 3.74 -15.16 0.54
C PRO A 83 2.62 -15.74 -0.32
N LEU A 84 1.45 -15.09 -0.32
CA LEU A 84 0.36 -15.44 -1.23
C LEU A 84 0.74 -15.02 -2.65
N THR A 85 0.67 -15.96 -3.59
CA THR A 85 0.90 -15.70 -5.02
C THR A 85 -0.34 -16.14 -5.80
N LEU A 86 -0.88 -15.23 -6.61
CA LEU A 86 -2.04 -15.48 -7.47
C LEU A 86 -1.63 -15.23 -8.92
N SER A 87 -1.93 -16.19 -9.80
CA SER A 87 -1.75 -16.03 -11.24
C SER A 87 -3.09 -15.98 -11.94
N LEU A 88 -3.41 -14.83 -12.54
CA LEU A 88 -4.68 -14.60 -13.23
C LEU A 88 -4.46 -14.76 -14.74
N HIS A 89 -5.06 -15.79 -15.33
CA HIS A 89 -5.00 -16.06 -16.77
C HIS A 89 -6.40 -16.02 -17.40
N GLY A 90 -6.46 -15.71 -18.69
CA GLY A 90 -7.71 -15.64 -19.45
C GLY A 90 -7.65 -14.61 -20.59
N TRP A 91 -8.75 -14.45 -21.31
CA TRP A 91 -8.88 -13.53 -22.43
C TRP A 91 -8.69 -12.06 -22.04
N ALA A 92 -8.27 -11.22 -22.98
CA ALA A 92 -8.20 -9.78 -22.77
C ALA A 92 -9.62 -9.22 -22.48
N GLY A 93 -9.72 -8.21 -21.62
CA GLY A 93 -11.00 -7.59 -21.26
C GLY A 93 -11.85 -8.34 -20.24
N THR A 94 -11.46 -9.54 -19.78
CA THR A 94 -12.26 -10.34 -18.80
C THR A 94 -12.06 -9.96 -17.33
N GLY A 95 -11.53 -8.75 -17.06
CA GLY A 95 -11.44 -8.21 -15.70
C GLY A 95 -10.19 -8.58 -14.88
N LYS A 96 -9.13 -9.16 -15.45
CA LYS A 96 -7.91 -9.54 -14.68
C LYS A 96 -7.29 -8.39 -13.89
N ASN A 97 -7.08 -7.24 -14.53
CA ASN A 97 -6.55 -6.04 -13.86
C ASN A 97 -7.56 -5.44 -12.88
N PHE A 98 -8.85 -5.57 -13.19
CA PHE A 98 -9.94 -5.06 -12.37
C PHE A 98 -10.05 -5.84 -11.05
N VAL A 99 -9.84 -7.15 -11.07
CA VAL A 99 -9.71 -7.98 -9.87
C VAL A 99 -8.56 -7.47 -8.99
N SER A 100 -7.38 -7.23 -9.56
CA SER A 100 -6.23 -6.71 -8.78
C SER A 100 -6.55 -5.37 -8.13
N GLN A 101 -7.32 -4.50 -8.81
CA GLN A 101 -7.79 -3.24 -8.27
C GLN A 101 -8.76 -3.44 -7.09
N ILE A 102 -9.79 -4.29 -7.23
CA ILE A 102 -10.75 -4.60 -6.16
C ILE A 102 -10.01 -5.12 -4.92
N VAL A 103 -9.05 -6.02 -5.12
CA VAL A 103 -8.23 -6.58 -4.03
C VAL A 103 -7.40 -5.50 -3.34
N ALA A 104 -6.75 -4.62 -4.10
CA ALA A 104 -5.96 -3.52 -3.53
C ALA A 104 -6.83 -2.55 -2.73
N GLU A 105 -8.02 -2.19 -3.22
CA GLU A 105 -8.98 -1.29 -2.55
C GLU A 105 -9.53 -1.88 -1.24
N ASN A 106 -9.70 -3.20 -1.19
CA ASN A 106 -10.16 -3.89 0.02
C ASN A 106 -9.04 -4.12 1.05
N LEU A 107 -7.78 -4.23 0.61
CA LEU A 107 -6.62 -4.39 1.50
C LEU A 107 -6.12 -3.05 2.05
N HIS A 108 -6.08 -2.03 1.20
CA HIS A 108 -5.54 -0.71 1.52
C HIS A 108 -6.56 0.39 1.22
N PRO A 109 -6.83 1.33 2.13
CA PRO A 109 -7.81 2.40 1.92
C PRO A 109 -7.54 3.28 0.70
N LYS A 110 -6.26 3.43 0.32
CA LYS A 110 -5.84 4.18 -0.86
C LYS A 110 -5.78 3.32 -2.14
N GLY A 111 -6.13 2.04 -2.05
CA GLY A 111 -6.10 1.10 -3.17
C GLY A 111 -4.73 1.06 -3.87
N LEU A 112 -4.76 1.20 -5.19
CA LEU A 112 -3.55 1.24 -6.04
C LEU A 112 -2.64 2.46 -5.77
N LYS A 113 -3.13 3.49 -5.07
CA LYS A 113 -2.34 4.67 -4.69
C LYS A 113 -1.70 4.54 -3.30
N SER A 114 -1.88 3.40 -2.65
CA SER A 114 -1.24 3.11 -1.36
C SER A 114 0.26 2.99 -1.54
N ASN A 115 1.03 3.51 -0.58
CA ASN A 115 2.48 3.32 -0.54
C ASN A 115 2.90 1.85 -0.35
N PHE A 116 1.96 0.97 0.01
CA PHE A 116 2.17 -0.48 0.20
C PHE A 116 1.76 -1.31 -1.02
N VAL A 117 1.22 -0.68 -2.07
CA VAL A 117 0.78 -1.36 -3.29
C VAL A 117 1.60 -0.87 -4.48
N HIS A 118 2.30 -1.79 -5.13
CA HIS A 118 3.16 -1.48 -6.26
C HIS A 118 2.64 -2.16 -7.54
N LEU A 119 2.38 -1.36 -8.57
CA LEU A 119 1.93 -1.83 -9.87
C LEU A 119 3.06 -1.76 -10.90
N PHE A 120 3.47 -2.92 -11.42
CA PHE A 120 4.48 -3.01 -12.46
C PHE A 120 3.87 -3.47 -13.78
N VAL A 121 3.74 -2.54 -14.74
CA VAL A 121 3.38 -2.86 -16.13
C VAL A 121 4.66 -3.15 -16.94
N SER A 122 4.81 -4.39 -17.40
CA SER A 122 6.04 -4.84 -18.09
C SER A 122 6.36 -4.04 -19.34
N THR A 123 5.36 -3.74 -20.17
CA THR A 123 5.55 -2.99 -21.43
C THR A 123 5.94 -1.53 -21.21
N LEU A 124 5.61 -0.95 -20.05
CA LEU A 124 5.91 0.45 -19.73
C LEU A 124 7.22 0.58 -18.94
N HIS A 125 7.38 -0.21 -17.88
CA HIS A 125 8.53 -0.10 -16.98
C HIS A 125 9.74 -0.90 -17.47
N PHE A 126 9.52 -1.97 -18.23
CA PHE A 126 10.57 -2.90 -18.67
C PHE A 126 10.51 -3.16 -20.18
N PRO A 127 10.60 -2.13 -21.03
CA PRO A 127 10.41 -2.28 -22.49
C PRO A 127 11.58 -3.00 -23.18
N HIS A 128 12.77 -3.03 -22.58
CA HIS A 128 13.98 -3.54 -23.21
C HIS A 128 14.52 -4.81 -22.53
N GLU A 129 14.45 -5.93 -23.22
CA GLU A 129 14.95 -7.22 -22.73
C GLU A 129 16.44 -7.19 -22.35
N GLN A 130 17.25 -6.43 -23.07
CA GLN A 130 18.70 -6.30 -22.81
C GLN A 130 19.02 -5.67 -21.44
N LYS A 131 18.06 -4.98 -20.82
CA LYS A 131 18.23 -4.27 -19.54
C LYS A 131 17.69 -5.05 -18.34
N ILE A 132 17.31 -6.33 -18.50
CA ILE A 132 16.75 -7.17 -17.41
C ILE A 132 17.61 -7.14 -16.14
N LYS A 133 18.94 -7.22 -16.26
CA LYS A 133 19.85 -7.18 -15.10
C LYS A 133 19.75 -5.87 -14.31
N LEU A 134 19.56 -4.75 -14.99
CA LEU A 134 19.37 -3.44 -14.35
C LEU A 134 17.99 -3.36 -13.69
N TYR A 135 16.95 -3.86 -14.35
CA TYR A 135 15.58 -3.86 -13.84
C TYR A 135 15.43 -4.71 -12.57
N GLN A 136 16.09 -5.87 -12.50
CA GLN A 136 16.09 -6.71 -11.30
C GLN A 136 16.68 -5.98 -10.09
N SER A 137 17.75 -5.21 -10.29
CA SER A 137 18.37 -4.43 -9.21
C SER A 137 17.49 -3.30 -8.68
N SER A 138 16.53 -2.80 -9.46
CA SER A 138 15.62 -1.72 -9.04
C SER A 138 14.34 -2.22 -8.36
N LEU A 139 14.10 -3.53 -8.37
CA LEU A 139 12.93 -4.18 -7.78
C LEU A 139 13.22 -4.84 -6.41
N THR A 140 14.49 -4.89 -6.02
CA THR A 140 14.97 -5.45 -4.75
C THR A 140 15.26 -4.33 -3.77
#